data_AF-A0A2N7W3G1-F1
#
_entry.id   AF-A0A2N7W3G1-F1
#
_cell.length_a   1.000
_cell.length_b   1.000
_cell.length_c   1.000
_cell.angle_alpha   90.00
_cell.angle_beta   90.00
_cell.angle_gamma   90.00
#
_symmetry.space_group_name_H-M   'P 1'
#
loop_
_entity.id
_entity.type
_entity.pdbx_description
1 polymer ?
#
loop_
_entity_poly.entity_id
_entity_poly.type
_entity_poly.pdbx_seq_one_letter_code
_entity_poly.pdbx_strand_id
1 'polypeptide(L)'
;MSANSSPQLPAATASDIRGIVGPLEDEVIARIVEVGATSAEVLDAYTRYRSDQLQEKKLEYELHGKAARVFDILQAEESDDEPG
;
A
#
# COMPACT_ATOMS: atom_id res chain seq x y z
N MET A 1 26.08 4.24 -24.00
CA MET A 1 25.05 3.60 -23.16
C MET A 1 24.49 4.68 -22.24
N SER A 2 23.42 5.35 -22.65
CA SER A 2 22.78 6.39 -21.81
C SER A 2 21.74 5.70 -20.95
N ALA A 3 21.98 5.64 -19.65
CA ALA A 3 21.00 5.13 -18.70
C ALA A 3 19.79 6.07 -18.72
N ASN A 4 18.68 5.55 -19.24
CA ASN A 4 17.38 6.21 -19.17
C ASN A 4 16.91 6.11 -17.71
N SER A 5 17.31 7.08 -16.88
CA SER A 5 16.78 7.20 -15.52
C SER A 5 15.34 7.68 -15.61
N SER A 6 14.40 6.74 -15.74
CA SER A 6 12.99 6.99 -15.48
C SER A 6 12.88 7.77 -14.16
N PRO A 7 12.08 8.85 -14.06
CA PRO A 7 11.95 9.57 -12.81
C PRO A 7 11.41 8.60 -11.76
N GLN A 8 12.27 8.12 -10.87
CA GLN A 8 11.85 7.38 -9.69
C GLN A 8 11.16 8.40 -8.81
N LEU A 9 9.82 8.36 -8.79
CA LEU A 9 9.04 9.14 -7.85
C LEU A 9 9.56 8.87 -6.43
N PRO A 10 9.63 9.89 -5.57
CA PRO A 10 10.08 9.71 -4.20
C PRO A 10 9.18 8.72 -3.47
N ALA A 11 9.78 7.96 -2.55
CA ALA A 11 9.01 7.12 -1.64
C ALA A 11 8.07 8.00 -0.81
N ALA A 12 6.87 7.48 -0.55
CA ALA A 12 5.89 8.13 0.29
C ALA A 12 6.41 8.23 1.73
N THR A 13 6.25 9.40 2.34
CA THR A 13 6.54 9.57 3.76
C THR A 13 5.40 9.01 4.61
N ALA A 14 5.65 8.81 5.90
CA ALA A 14 4.61 8.41 6.85
C ALA A 14 3.38 9.35 6.81
N SER A 15 3.61 10.65 6.62
CA SER A 15 2.52 11.64 6.50
C SER A 15 1.73 11.46 5.21
N ASP A 16 2.40 11.19 4.08
CA ASP A 16 1.74 10.92 2.80
C ASP A 16 0.89 9.65 2.88
N ILE A 17 1.45 8.58 3.47
CA ILE A 17 0.77 7.30 3.64
C ILE A 17 -0.48 7.48 4.51
N ARG A 18 -0.37 8.13 5.68
CA ARG A 18 -1.54 8.43 6.54
C ARG A 18 -2.61 9.27 5.83
N GLY A 19 -2.19 10.16 4.92
CA GLY A 19 -3.14 10.92 4.09
C GLY A 19 -3.93 10.06 3.08
N ILE A 20 -3.37 8.92 2.67
CA ILE A 20 -3.98 8.00 1.70
C ILE A 20 -4.83 6.93 2.40
N VAL A 21 -4.22 6.23 3.36
CA VAL A 21 -4.83 5.06 4.01
C VAL A 21 -5.72 5.43 5.19
N GLY A 22 -5.59 6.66 5.71
CA GLY A 22 -6.29 7.12 6.91
C GLY A 22 -5.57 6.73 8.20
N PRO A 23 -6.30 6.70 9.33
CA PRO A 23 -5.73 6.32 10.62
C PRO A 23 -5.41 4.82 10.65
N LEU A 24 -4.12 4.50 10.71
CA LEU A 24 -3.59 3.16 10.99
C LEU A 24 -2.57 3.26 12.12
N GLU A 25 -2.25 2.11 12.74
CA GLU A 25 -1.21 2.05 13.75
C GLU A 25 0.15 2.49 13.21
N ASP A 26 0.95 3.14 14.07
CA ASP A 26 2.26 3.67 13.69
C ASP A 26 3.22 2.57 13.19
N GLU A 27 3.09 1.36 13.73
CA GLU A 27 3.89 0.19 13.32
C GLU A 27 3.59 -0.21 11.87
N VAL A 28 2.33 -0.15 11.46
CA VAL A 28 1.88 -0.46 10.10
C VAL A 28 2.38 0.60 9.14
N ILE A 29 2.24 1.87 9.51
CA ILE A 29 2.75 2.99 8.72
C ILE A 29 4.27 2.86 8.56
N ALA A 30 5.00 2.50 9.62
CA ALA A 30 6.44 2.26 9.55
C ALA A 30 6.79 1.13 8.56
N ARG A 31 6.07 0.00 8.62
CA ARG A 31 6.26 -1.11 7.68
C ARG A 31 6.01 -0.70 6.23
N ILE A 32 4.99 0.11 5.96
CA ILE A 32 4.71 0.63 4.60
C ILE A 32 5.83 1.59 4.14
N VAL A 33 6.33 2.45 5.03
CA VAL A 33 7.48 3.33 4.74
C VAL A 33 8.73 2.50 4.39
N GLU A 34 9.00 1.41 5.11
CA GLU A 34 10.15 0.52 4.87
C GLU A 34 10.10 -0.18 3.52
N VAL A 35 8.91 -0.43 2.95
CA VAL A 35 8.75 -0.93 1.58
C VAL A 35 9.31 0.07 0.55
N GLY A 36 9.35 1.36 0.91
CA GLY A 36 9.78 2.44 0.03
C GLY A 36 8.85 2.62 -1.17
N ALA A 37 7.56 2.34 -0.98
CA ALA A 37 6.51 2.53 -1.98
C ALA A 37 6.27 4.02 -2.22
N THR A 38 5.94 4.39 -3.45
CA THR A 38 5.51 5.73 -3.82
C THR A 38 4.07 5.96 -3.42
N SER A 39 3.63 7.22 -3.32
CA SER A 39 2.24 7.54 -2.97
C SER A 39 1.23 6.93 -3.95
N ALA A 40 1.60 6.79 -5.23
CA ALA A 40 0.77 6.11 -6.23
C ALA A 40 0.64 4.61 -5.94
N GLU A 41 1.74 3.93 -5.65
CA GLU A 41 1.74 2.50 -5.29
C GLU A 41 0.95 2.23 -3.99
N VAL A 42 1.04 3.13 -3.01
CA VAL A 42 0.26 3.06 -1.77
C VAL A 42 -1.23 3.26 -2.04
N LEU A 43 -1.59 4.21 -2.92
CA LEU A 43 -2.98 4.45 -3.32
C LEU A 43 -3.58 3.28 -4.09
N ASP A 44 -2.82 2.68 -5.03
CA ASP A 44 -3.26 1.49 -5.76
C ASP A 44 -3.52 0.32 -4.80
N ALA A 45 -2.59 0.08 -3.87
CA ALA A 45 -2.72 -0.95 -2.84
C ALA A 45 -3.96 -0.72 -1.97
N TYR A 46 -4.15 0.50 -1.47
CA TYR A 46 -5.27 0.86 -0.62
C TYR A 46 -6.62 0.78 -1.36
N THR A 47 -6.66 1.21 -2.62
CA THR A 47 -7.86 1.10 -3.48
C THR A 47 -8.26 -0.36 -3.63
N ARG A 48 -7.29 -1.25 -3.87
CA ARG A 48 -7.55 -2.69 -4.00
C ARG A 48 -8.06 -3.30 -2.70
N TYR A 49 -7.48 -2.92 -1.56
CA TYR A 49 -7.89 -3.34 -0.23
C TYR A 49 -9.34 -2.92 0.07
N ARG A 50 -9.69 -1.65 -0.18
CA ARG A 50 -11.07 -1.17 -0.02
C ARG A 50 -12.07 -1.89 -0.91
N SER A 51 -11.74 -2.17 -2.17
CA SER A 51 -12.62 -2.93 -3.06
C SER A 51 -12.83 -4.37 -2.61
N ASP A 52 -11.79 -5.02 -2.05
CA ASP A 52 -11.93 -6.38 -1.48
C ASP A 52 -12.86 -6.36 -0.26
N GLN A 53 -12.71 -5.36 0.62
CA GLN A 53 -13.58 -5.16 1.79
C GLN A 53 -15.04 -4.87 1.46
N LEU A 54 -15.29 -4.15 0.37
CA LEU A 54 -16.65 -3.89 -0.09
C LEU A 54 -17.28 -5.09 -0.82
N GLN A 55 -16.57 -6.23 -0.92
CA GLN A 55 -16.94 -7.39 -1.74
C GLN A 55 -17.32 -7.01 -3.18
N GLU A 56 -16.79 -5.88 -3.66
CA GLU A 56 -16.97 -5.46 -5.03
C GLU A 56 -16.16 -6.40 -5.92
N LYS A 57 -16.63 -6.60 -7.16
CA LYS A 57 -16.00 -7.47 -8.17
C LYS A 57 -14.47 -7.37 -8.03
N LYS A 58 -13.81 -8.48 -7.69
CA LYS A 58 -12.34 -8.53 -7.56
C LYS A 58 -11.74 -7.81 -8.75
N LEU A 59 -11.11 -6.66 -8.50
CA LEU A 59 -10.37 -5.94 -9.54
C LEU A 59 -9.42 -6.96 -10.16
N GLU A 60 -9.58 -7.24 -11.46
CA GLU A 60 -8.82 -8.26 -12.20
C GLU A 60 -7.33 -7.87 -12.39
N TYR A 61 -6.90 -6.76 -11.79
CA TYR A 61 -5.51 -6.32 -11.82
C TYR A 61 -4.74 -6.87 -10.61
N GLU A 62 -3.72 -7.68 -10.88
CA GLU A 62 -2.77 -8.12 -9.88
C GLU A 62 -1.86 -6.94 -9.50
N LEU A 63 -1.80 -6.62 -8.20
CA LEU A 63 -0.77 -5.72 -7.70
C LEU A 63 0.60 -6.38 -7.88
N HIS A 64 1.58 -5.61 -8.30
CA HIS A 64 2.95 -6.09 -8.47
C HIS A 64 3.95 -5.19 -7.73
N GLY A 65 5.12 -5.75 -7.44
CA GLY A 65 6.22 -5.01 -6.84
C GLY A 65 5.89 -4.47 -5.45
N LYS A 66 6.08 -3.16 -5.25
CA LYS A 66 5.91 -2.53 -3.93
C LYS A 66 4.44 -2.40 -3.54
N ALA A 67 3.55 -2.09 -4.50
CA ALA A 67 2.12 -1.98 -4.24
C ALA A 67 1.53 -3.29 -3.68
N ALA A 68 1.98 -4.44 -4.19
CA ALA A 68 1.60 -5.76 -3.66
C ALA A 68 2.01 -5.93 -2.19
N ARG A 69 3.25 -5.55 -1.83
CA ARG A 69 3.74 -5.63 -0.45
C ARG A 69 2.98 -4.71 0.50
N VAL A 70 2.60 -3.52 0.05
CA VAL A 70 1.76 -2.61 0.84
C VAL A 70 0.38 -3.24 1.09
N PHE A 71 -0.21 -3.84 0.06
CA PHE A 71 -1.49 -4.54 0.19
C PHE A 71 -1.43 -5.71 1.19
N ASP A 72 -0.35 -6.50 1.17
CA ASP A 72 -0.16 -7.59 2.14
C ASP A 72 -0.06 -7.07 3.58
N ILE A 73 0.60 -5.94 3.81
CA ILE A 73 0.68 -5.30 5.14
C ILE A 73 -0.71 -4.87 5.62
N LEU A 74 -1.52 -4.26 4.75
CA LEU A 74 -2.87 -3.81 5.09
C LEU A 74 -3.82 -4.97 5.41
N GLN A 75 -3.72 -6.08 4.67
CA GLN A 75 -4.51 -7.28 4.99
C GLN A 75 -4.08 -7.96 6.29
N ALA A 76 -2.77 -7.95 6.59
CA ALA A 76 -2.24 -8.56 7.81
C ALA A 76 -2.72 -7.81 9.06
N GLU A 77 -2.80 -6.48 9.00
CA GLU A 77 -3.39 -5.66 10.07
C GLU A 77 -4.82 -6.08 10.42
N GLU A 78 -5.69 -6.14 9.41
CA GLU A 78 -7.09 -6.46 9.62
C GLU A 78 -7.29 -7.87 10.18
N SER A 79 -6.40 -8.80 9.80
CA SER A 79 -6.45 -10.18 10.30
C SER A 79 -5.99 -10.31 11.76
N ASP A 80 -5.20 -9.36 12.28
CA ASP A 80 -4.74 -9.37 13.68
C ASP A 80 -5.82 -8.81 14.63
N ASP A 81 -6.76 -8.01 14.12
CA ASP A 81 -7.88 -7.40 14.85
C ASP A 81 -9.09 -8.33 15.10
N GLU A 82 -9.11 -9.55 14.54
CA GLU A 82 -10.14 -10.57 14.86
C GLU A 82 -9.69 -11.49 16.00
N PRO A 83 -10.22 -11.34 17.24
CA PRO A 83 -10.10 -12.40 18.24
C PRO A 83 -10.99 -13.57 17.81
N GLY A 84 -10.38 -14.71 17.49
CA GLY A 84 -11.08 -15.98 17.30
C GLY A 84 -11.88 -16.44 18.53
#